data_AF-A0A926CD11-F1
#
_entry.id   AF-A0A926CD11-F1
#
_cell.length_a   1.000
_cell.length_b   1.000
_cell.length_c   1.000
_cell.angle_alpha   90.00
_cell.angle_beta   90.00
_cell.angle_gamma   90.00
#
_symmetry.space_group_name_H-M   'P 1'
#
loop_
_entity.id
_entity.type
_entity.pdbx_description
1 polymer ?
#
loop_
_entity_poly.entity_id
_entity_poly.type
_entity_poly.pdbx_seq_one_letter_code
_entity_poly.pdbx_strand_id
1 'polypeptide(L)'
;MAVTSKNLHANQRSAGLPTPLRERFQIGFYAITLLLAAVAIYAVVGLFVGGFGTLADDLRYGRPRTDHLTAYVQHGETPGHPTHLMAVNLNRQVSVIEIPGGDPAKARSISGPYLFGAKEDLTPVTLHLRDMDGDGRPDLLIDVRREQIVYLNRDDAFRLPTPEEQAGLALEAR
;
A
#
# COMPACT_ATOMS: atom_id res chain seq x y z
N MET A 1 -80.50 -27.57 55.21
CA MET A 1 -79.36 -26.93 55.89
C MET A 1 -78.10 -27.31 55.14
N ALA A 2 -77.43 -26.34 54.51
CA ALA A 2 -76.22 -26.55 53.71
C ALA A 2 -74.97 -26.27 54.58
N VAL A 3 -73.99 -27.17 54.52
CA VAL A 3 -72.74 -27.08 55.28
C VAL A 3 -71.73 -26.25 54.50
N THR A 4 -71.15 -25.28 55.19
CA THR A 4 -70.28 -24.21 54.72
C THR A 4 -68.91 -24.67 54.21
N SER A 5 -68.42 -23.87 53.27
CA SER A 5 -67.30 -24.00 52.34
C SER A 5 -65.90 -24.25 52.91
N LYS A 6 -65.20 -25.14 52.21
CA LYS A 6 -63.75 -25.26 52.03
C LYS A 6 -63.17 -24.00 51.38
N ASN A 7 -61.98 -23.54 51.82
CA ASN A 7 -60.95 -22.70 51.12
C ASN A 7 -60.19 -21.78 52.13
N LEU A 8 -58.89 -21.42 52.06
CA LEU A 8 -57.78 -21.60 51.13
C LEU A 8 -56.43 -21.40 51.88
N HIS A 9 -55.40 -21.99 51.29
CA HIS A 9 -53.95 -22.01 51.50
C HIS A 9 -53.23 -20.98 52.40
N ALA A 10 -52.27 -21.53 53.16
CA ALA A 10 -51.19 -20.80 53.80
C ALA A 10 -50.36 -20.03 52.77
N ASN A 11 -50.27 -18.71 52.98
CA ASN A 11 -49.44 -17.82 52.21
C ASN A 11 -47.97 -18.01 52.62
N GLN A 12 -47.28 -18.99 52.03
CA GLN A 12 -45.83 -19.08 52.10
C GLN A 12 -45.26 -17.88 51.32
N ARG A 13 -44.86 -16.84 52.07
CA ARG A 13 -44.03 -15.76 51.56
C ARG A 13 -42.66 -16.35 51.20
N SER A 14 -42.48 -16.69 49.94
CA SER A 14 -41.17 -16.97 49.36
C SER A 14 -40.34 -15.69 49.44
N ALA A 15 -39.43 -15.64 50.41
CA ALA A 15 -38.39 -14.61 50.44
C ALA A 15 -37.51 -14.80 49.20
N GLY A 16 -37.73 -13.99 48.16
CA GLY A 16 -36.87 -13.93 47.00
C GLY A 16 -35.47 -13.52 47.45
N LEU A 17 -34.47 -14.37 47.20
CA LEU A 17 -33.06 -14.01 47.34
C LEU A 17 -32.78 -12.72 46.53
N PRO A 18 -32.00 -11.77 47.06
CA PRO A 18 -31.69 -10.54 46.35
C PRO A 18 -30.96 -10.88 45.04
N THR A 19 -31.47 -10.33 43.95
CA THR A 19 -31.03 -10.53 42.55
C THR A 19 -29.85 -9.68 42.04
N PRO A 20 -29.06 -8.89 42.81
CA PRO A 20 -28.13 -7.95 42.17
C PRO A 20 -26.82 -8.58 41.68
N LEU A 21 -26.48 -9.82 42.09
CA LEU A 21 -25.23 -10.46 41.68
C LEU A 21 -25.32 -11.09 40.27
N ARG A 22 -26.43 -11.77 39.96
CA ARG A 22 -26.64 -12.47 38.68
C ARG A 22 -26.67 -11.50 37.50
N GLU A 23 -27.32 -10.35 37.68
CA GLU A 23 -27.44 -9.31 36.66
C GLU A 23 -26.09 -8.63 36.36
N ARG A 24 -25.26 -8.39 37.40
CA ARG A 24 -23.88 -7.89 37.25
C ARG A 24 -22.98 -8.87 36.50
N PHE A 25 -23.07 -10.16 36.78
CA PHE A 25 -22.32 -11.18 36.04
C PHE A 25 -22.76 -11.29 34.58
N GLN A 26 -24.06 -11.18 34.29
CA GLN A 26 -24.59 -11.18 32.93
C GLN A 26 -24.11 -9.96 32.13
N ILE A 27 -24.16 -8.76 32.70
CA ILE A 27 -23.66 -7.53 32.07
C ILE A 27 -22.15 -7.66 31.78
N GLY A 28 -21.36 -8.16 32.74
CA GLY A 28 -19.93 -8.40 32.54
C GLY A 28 -19.65 -9.41 31.42
N PHE A 29 -20.41 -10.49 31.34
CA PHE A 29 -20.27 -11.49 30.28
C PHE A 29 -20.61 -10.95 28.89
N TYR A 30 -21.70 -10.17 28.77
CA TYR A 30 -22.05 -9.50 27.51
C TYR A 30 -21.00 -8.47 27.10
N ALA A 31 -20.46 -7.70 28.05
CA ALA A 31 -19.39 -6.74 27.78
C ALA A 31 -18.11 -7.43 27.27
N ILE A 32 -17.71 -8.54 27.88
CA ILE A 32 -16.56 -9.35 27.43
C ILE A 32 -16.82 -9.93 26.04
N THR A 33 -18.02 -10.47 25.80
CA THR A 33 -18.38 -11.05 24.49
C THR A 33 -18.37 -9.98 23.40
N LEU A 34 -18.89 -8.79 23.68
CA LEU A 34 -18.89 -7.67 22.74
C LEU A 34 -17.47 -7.16 22.47
N LEU A 35 -16.61 -7.11 23.50
CA LEU A 35 -15.20 -6.78 23.34
C LEU A 35 -14.48 -7.80 22.44
N LEU A 36 -14.69 -9.11 22.68
CA LEU A 36 -14.10 -10.16 21.85
C LEU A 36 -14.62 -10.12 20.42
N ALA A 37 -15.91 -9.85 20.23
CA ALA A 37 -16.51 -9.67 18.91
C ALA A 37 -15.90 -8.45 18.18
N ALA A 38 -15.70 -7.33 18.88
CA ALA A 38 -15.06 -6.15 18.31
C ALA A 38 -13.61 -6.42 17.89
N VAL A 39 -12.84 -7.15 18.71
CA VAL A 39 -11.47 -7.57 18.38
C VAL A 39 -11.45 -8.52 17.18
N ALA A 40 -12.38 -9.49 17.12
CA ALA A 40 -12.50 -10.40 15.99
C ALA A 40 -12.87 -9.66 14.69
N ILE A 41 -13.82 -8.74 14.75
CA ILE A 41 -14.20 -7.89 13.60
C ILE A 41 -13.00 -7.07 13.13
N TYR A 42 -12.29 -6.42 14.05
CA TYR A 42 -11.09 -5.66 13.73
C TYR A 42 -10.03 -6.51 13.01
N ALA A 43 -9.75 -7.71 13.53
CA ALA A 43 -8.79 -8.63 12.91
C ALA A 43 -9.24 -9.08 11.50
N VAL A 44 -10.51 -9.43 11.33
CA VAL A 44 -11.07 -9.83 10.03
C VAL A 44 -10.99 -8.69 9.03
N VAL A 45 -11.43 -7.48 9.41
CA VAL A 45 -11.35 -6.29 8.55
C VAL A 45 -9.90 -6.02 8.13
N GLY A 46 -8.94 -6.10 9.06
CA GLY A 46 -7.53 -5.93 8.76
C GLY A 46 -7.00 -6.90 7.70
N LEU A 47 -7.42 -8.17 7.76
CA LEU A 47 -7.05 -9.18 6.75
C LEU A 47 -7.64 -8.86 5.37
N PHE A 48 -8.91 -8.43 5.32
CA PHE A 48 -9.59 -8.09 4.07
C PHE A 48 -8.98 -6.85 3.39
N VAL A 49 -8.69 -5.78 4.15
CA VAL A 49 -8.11 -4.55 3.58
C VAL A 49 -6.72 -4.81 2.99
N GLY A 50 -5.87 -5.57 3.69
CA GLY A 50 -4.54 -5.90 3.20
C GLY A 50 -4.56 -6.77 1.93
N GLY A 51 -5.44 -7.78 1.87
CA GLY A 51 -5.57 -8.65 0.71
C GLY A 51 -6.16 -7.94 -0.52
N PHE A 52 -7.10 -7.02 -0.31
CA PHE A 52 -7.69 -6.24 -1.41
C PHE A 52 -6.66 -5.33 -2.08
N GLY A 53 -5.81 -4.66 -1.29
CA GLY A 53 -4.73 -3.83 -1.83
C GLY A 53 -3.79 -4.62 -2.75
N THR A 54 -3.33 -5.79 -2.30
CA THR A 54 -2.43 -6.62 -3.12
C THR A 54 -3.11 -7.15 -4.38
N LEU A 55 -4.38 -7.54 -4.31
CA LEU A 55 -5.12 -8.02 -5.49
C LEU A 55 -5.33 -6.89 -6.52
N ALA A 56 -5.68 -5.69 -6.06
CA ALA A 56 -5.84 -4.53 -6.93
C ALA A 56 -4.52 -4.17 -7.64
N ASP A 57 -3.41 -4.19 -6.90
CA ASP A 57 -2.08 -3.97 -7.47
C ASP A 57 -1.68 -5.08 -8.44
N ASP A 58 -1.95 -6.35 -8.11
CA ASP A 58 -1.64 -7.48 -8.98
C ASP A 58 -2.43 -7.42 -10.30
N LEU A 59 -3.69 -6.97 -10.28
CA LEU A 59 -4.49 -6.76 -11.48
C LEU A 59 -3.96 -5.61 -12.35
N ARG A 60 -3.50 -4.52 -11.71
CA ARG A 60 -3.03 -3.33 -12.43
C ARG A 60 -1.61 -3.49 -12.99
N TYR A 61 -0.72 -4.15 -12.23
CA TYR A 61 0.72 -4.18 -12.51
C TYR A 61 1.27 -5.59 -12.79
N GLY A 62 0.49 -6.65 -12.58
CA GLY A 62 0.94 -8.03 -12.76
C GLY A 62 1.92 -8.52 -11.68
N ARG A 63 2.31 -9.80 -11.80
CA ARG A 63 3.40 -10.41 -11.01
C ARG A 63 4.43 -11.05 -11.96
N PRO A 64 5.72 -10.65 -11.91
CA PRO A 64 6.30 -9.59 -11.08
C PRO A 64 5.79 -8.19 -11.43
N ARG A 65 5.78 -7.26 -10.46
CA ARG A 65 5.29 -5.89 -10.65
C ARG A 65 6.26 -5.15 -11.56
N THR A 66 5.81 -4.84 -12.77
CA THR A 66 6.59 -4.12 -13.75
C THR A 66 5.80 -2.93 -14.26
N ASP A 67 6.47 -1.79 -14.43
CA ASP A 67 5.91 -0.64 -15.13
C ASP A 67 6.72 -0.36 -16.39
N HIS A 68 6.04 0.08 -17.43
CA HIS A 68 6.62 0.23 -18.78
C HIS A 68 6.27 1.61 -19.30
N LEU A 69 7.29 2.32 -19.79
CA LEU A 69 7.14 3.66 -20.34
C LEU A 69 7.92 3.77 -21.64
N THR A 70 7.33 4.41 -22.64
CA THR A 70 7.96 4.65 -23.94
C THR A 70 7.95 6.12 -24.25
N ALA A 71 9.11 6.71 -24.52
CA ALA A 71 9.22 8.15 -24.79
C ALA A 71 10.44 8.49 -25.63
N TYR A 72 10.45 9.72 -26.16
CA TYR A 72 11.61 10.32 -26.79
C TYR A 72 12.35 11.13 -25.72
N VAL A 73 13.47 10.60 -25.23
CA VAL A 73 14.29 11.19 -24.16
C VAL A 73 15.64 11.70 -24.67
N GLN A 74 15.83 11.70 -26.00
CA GLN A 74 17.05 12.12 -26.70
C GLN A 74 18.23 11.16 -26.51
N HIS A 75 17.96 9.87 -26.27
CA HIS A 75 18.93 8.78 -26.21
C HIS A 75 19.05 8.02 -27.53
N GLY A 76 19.31 8.75 -28.63
CA GLY A 76 19.50 8.16 -29.96
C GLY A 76 18.24 7.59 -30.59
N GLU A 77 17.06 8.11 -30.25
CA GLU A 77 15.80 7.73 -30.86
C GLU A 77 15.68 8.21 -32.30
N THR A 78 14.91 7.48 -33.09
CA THR A 78 14.49 7.88 -34.44
C THR A 78 12.96 7.77 -34.55
N PRO A 79 12.32 8.41 -35.55
CA PRO A 79 10.87 8.30 -35.71
C PRO A 79 10.41 6.84 -35.79
N GLY A 80 9.54 6.43 -34.86
CA GLY A 80 9.06 5.03 -34.75
C GLY A 80 9.91 4.12 -33.86
N HIS A 81 11.02 4.63 -33.33
CA HIS A 81 11.94 3.94 -32.45
C HIS A 81 12.18 4.76 -31.17
N PRO A 82 11.18 4.85 -30.27
CA PRO A 82 11.33 5.54 -29.00
C PRO A 82 12.22 4.74 -28.04
N THR A 83 12.69 5.39 -26.98
CA THR A 83 13.35 4.71 -25.86
C THR A 83 12.29 3.98 -25.03
N HIS A 84 12.58 2.72 -24.69
CA HIS A 84 11.74 1.92 -23.82
C HIS A 84 12.36 1.83 -22.42
N LEU A 85 11.55 2.12 -21.41
CA LEU A 85 11.92 2.03 -20.01
C LEU A 85 11.03 0.98 -19.34
N MET A 86 11.64 0.08 -18.59
CA MET A 86 10.94 -0.95 -17.82
C MET A 86 11.46 -0.92 -16.39
N ALA A 87 10.60 -0.63 -15.44
CA ALA A 87 10.91 -0.73 -14.02
C ALA A 87 10.43 -2.05 -13.45
N VAL A 88 11.21 -2.63 -12.55
CA VAL A 88 10.84 -3.82 -11.79
C VAL A 88 11.34 -3.70 -10.35
N ASN A 89 10.51 -4.18 -9.41
CA ASN A 89 10.95 -4.46 -8.06
C ASN A 89 11.44 -5.91 -7.95
N LEU A 90 12.76 -6.10 -7.99
CA LEU A 90 13.42 -7.40 -7.85
C LEU A 90 13.77 -7.64 -6.39
N ASN A 91 12.88 -8.31 -5.65
CA ASN A 91 13.11 -8.68 -4.24
C ASN A 91 13.56 -7.50 -3.35
N ARG A 92 12.87 -6.36 -3.46
CA ARG A 92 13.15 -5.08 -2.78
C ARG A 92 14.25 -4.24 -3.42
N GLN A 93 14.93 -4.73 -4.45
CA GLN A 93 15.83 -3.92 -5.24
C GLN A 93 15.07 -3.36 -6.45
N VAL A 94 14.89 -2.05 -6.49
CA VAL A 94 14.34 -1.40 -7.69
C VAL A 94 15.41 -1.41 -8.78
N SER A 95 15.02 -1.83 -9.98
CA SER A 95 15.88 -1.83 -11.17
C SER A 95 15.07 -1.32 -12.35
N VAL A 96 15.65 -0.38 -13.10
CA VAL A 96 15.08 0.12 -14.34
C VAL A 96 15.99 -0.32 -15.49
N ILE A 97 15.38 -0.89 -16.51
CA ILE A 97 16.04 -1.26 -17.75
C ILE A 97 15.65 -0.22 -18.78
N GLU A 98 16.66 0.39 -19.38
CA GLU A 98 16.52 1.33 -20.47
C GLU A 98 16.96 0.67 -21.78
N ILE A 99 16.16 0.83 -22.83
CA ILE A 99 16.46 0.36 -24.18
C ILE A 99 16.39 1.58 -25.11
N PRO A 100 17.53 2.27 -25.33
CA PRO A 100 17.60 3.49 -26.13
C PRO A 100 17.21 3.22 -27.59
N GLY A 101 16.28 4.02 -28.12
CA GLY A 101 15.80 3.88 -29.50
C GLY A 101 15.25 2.49 -29.86
N GLY A 102 14.80 1.71 -28.87
CA GLY A 102 14.32 0.34 -29.08
C GLY A 102 15.41 -0.66 -29.52
N ASP A 103 16.69 -0.30 -29.40
CA ASP A 103 17.81 -1.18 -29.73
C ASP A 103 18.27 -1.96 -28.47
N PRO A 104 17.97 -3.27 -28.36
CA PRO A 104 18.34 -4.06 -27.19
C PRO A 104 19.86 -4.22 -27.04
N ALA A 105 20.66 -4.01 -28.10
CA ALA A 105 22.11 -4.03 -28.01
C ALA A 105 22.67 -2.85 -27.20
N LYS A 106 21.87 -1.78 -27.05
CA LYS A 106 22.21 -0.59 -26.27
C LYS A 106 21.57 -0.59 -24.88
N ALA A 107 20.97 -1.70 -24.45
CA ALA A 107 20.25 -1.75 -23.18
C ALA A 107 21.17 -1.42 -21.99
N ARG A 108 20.65 -0.61 -21.07
CA ARG A 108 21.35 -0.15 -19.87
C ARG A 108 20.51 -0.47 -18.64
N SER A 109 21.17 -0.74 -17.52
CA SER A 109 20.51 -0.96 -16.23
C SER A 109 20.79 0.22 -15.32
N ILE A 110 19.72 0.82 -14.80
CA ILE A 110 19.75 1.89 -13.81
C ILE A 110 19.34 1.28 -12.47
N SER A 111 20.22 1.41 -11.48
CA SER A 111 19.97 0.92 -10.13
C SER A 111 19.12 1.91 -9.35
N GLY A 112 17.96 1.44 -8.91
CA GLY A 112 17.06 2.13 -7.99
C GLY A 112 17.44 1.94 -6.52
N PRO A 113 16.62 2.50 -5.60
CA PRO A 113 16.80 2.28 -4.17
C PRO A 113 16.56 0.83 -3.77
N TYR A 114 17.06 0.47 -2.59
CA TYR A 114 16.68 -0.75 -1.89
C TYR A 114 15.56 -0.45 -0.88
N LEU A 115 14.48 -1.22 -0.91
CA LEU A 115 13.30 -1.01 -0.09
C LEU A 115 13.39 -1.78 1.24
N PHE A 116 13.34 -1.06 2.35
CA PHE A 116 13.38 -1.66 3.69
C PHE A 116 11.98 -1.78 4.28
N GLY A 117 11.64 -2.97 4.79
CA GLY A 117 10.36 -3.24 5.42
C GLY A 117 9.86 -4.66 5.14
N ALA A 118 8.78 -5.03 5.84
CA ALA A 118 8.05 -6.26 5.54
C ALA A 118 7.19 -6.08 4.30
N LYS A 119 7.16 -7.09 3.41
CA LYS A 119 6.38 -7.10 2.16
C LYS A 119 6.76 -6.04 1.13
N GLU A 120 7.92 -5.40 1.27
CA GLU A 120 8.40 -4.40 0.29
C GLU A 120 8.77 -5.01 -1.07
N ASP A 121 8.91 -6.34 -1.15
CA ASP A 121 8.97 -7.09 -2.40
C ASP A 121 7.68 -6.97 -3.22
N LEU A 122 6.58 -6.57 -2.57
CA LEU A 122 5.28 -6.34 -3.20
C LEU A 122 5.00 -4.88 -3.50
N THR A 123 5.95 -3.97 -3.28
CA THR A 123 5.74 -2.54 -3.54
C THR A 123 5.80 -2.28 -5.05
N PRO A 124 4.77 -1.66 -5.66
CA PRO A 124 4.81 -1.27 -7.06
C PRO A 124 5.80 -0.13 -7.27
N VAL A 125 6.46 -0.15 -8.43
CA VAL A 125 7.34 0.92 -8.90
C VAL A 125 6.68 1.51 -10.13
N THR A 126 6.55 2.83 -10.18
CA THR A 126 6.01 3.54 -11.33
C THR A 126 7.03 4.52 -11.91
N LEU A 127 7.01 4.68 -13.22
CA LEU A 127 7.92 5.55 -13.96
C LEU A 127 7.18 6.78 -14.47
N HIS A 128 7.82 7.93 -14.32
CA HIS A 128 7.37 9.17 -14.92
C HIS A 128 8.54 9.89 -15.59
N LEU A 129 8.22 10.70 -16.60
CA LEU A 129 9.20 11.53 -17.29
C LEU A 129 8.75 12.99 -17.17
N ARG A 130 9.65 13.84 -16.69
CA ARG A 130 9.41 15.28 -16.56
C ARG A 130 10.76 15.99 -16.51
N ASP A 131 10.86 17.11 -17.20
CA ASP A 131 11.99 18.02 -17.05
C ASP A 131 11.95 18.64 -15.64
N MET A 132 12.91 18.26 -14.80
CA MET A 132 13.00 18.66 -13.39
C MET A 132 14.00 19.79 -13.17
N ASP A 133 14.96 19.99 -14.07
CA ASP A 133 16.02 20.99 -13.91
C ASP A 133 16.01 22.09 -14.98
N GLY A 134 15.02 22.08 -15.87
CA GLY A 134 14.75 23.13 -16.84
C GLY A 134 15.66 23.10 -18.06
N ASP A 135 16.36 21.99 -18.32
CA ASP A 135 17.28 21.87 -19.46
C ASP A 135 16.60 21.49 -20.79
N GLY A 136 15.28 21.28 -20.76
CA GLY A 136 14.47 20.88 -21.91
C GLY A 136 14.57 19.38 -22.25
N ARG A 137 15.23 18.57 -21.43
CA ARG A 137 15.29 17.12 -21.52
C ARG A 137 14.39 16.50 -20.45
N PRO A 138 13.64 15.44 -20.77
CA PRO A 138 12.86 14.76 -19.76
C PRO A 138 13.78 13.96 -18.82
N ASP A 139 13.71 14.25 -17.53
CA ASP A 139 14.33 13.47 -16.47
C ASP A 139 13.45 12.28 -16.08
N LEU A 140 14.08 11.25 -15.52
CA LEU A 140 13.41 10.03 -15.08
C LEU A 140 13.05 10.13 -13.61
N LEU A 141 11.76 9.95 -13.30
CA LEU A 141 11.24 9.94 -11.96
C LEU A 141 10.76 8.52 -11.64
N ILE A 142 11.28 7.98 -10.55
CA ILE A 142 10.91 6.67 -10.03
C ILE A 142 10.07 6.89 -8.76
N ASP A 143 8.80 6.53 -8.85
CA ASP A 143 7.88 6.60 -7.73
C ASP A 143 7.76 5.21 -7.07
N VAL A 144 8.05 5.15 -5.78
CA VAL A 144 8.00 3.92 -4.98
C VAL A 144 7.60 4.23 -3.55
N ARG A 145 6.58 3.55 -3.02
CA ARG A 145 6.12 3.72 -1.61
C ARG A 145 5.84 5.18 -1.18
N ARG A 146 5.40 6.04 -2.11
CA ARG A 146 5.20 7.50 -1.91
C ARG A 146 6.48 8.33 -1.80
N GLU A 147 7.63 7.75 -2.13
CA GLU A 147 8.88 8.46 -2.35
C GLU A 147 9.10 8.59 -3.85
N GLN A 148 9.56 9.76 -4.27
CA GLN A 148 9.92 10.05 -5.66
C GLN A 148 11.43 10.26 -5.73
N ILE A 149 12.10 9.52 -6.62
CA ILE A 149 13.53 9.63 -6.84
C ILE A 149 13.76 10.15 -8.25
N VAL A 150 14.52 11.22 -8.36
CA VAL A 150 14.82 11.88 -9.63
C VAL A 150 16.18 11.41 -10.14
N TYR A 151 16.21 11.02 -11.41
CA TYR A 151 17.42 10.73 -12.18
C TYR A 151 17.48 11.74 -13.33
N LEU A 152 18.51 12.59 -13.31
CA LEU A 152 18.70 13.60 -14.33
C LEU A 152 19.19 12.98 -15.63
N ASN A 153 18.67 13.49 -16.75
CA ASN A 153 19.06 13.14 -18.10
C ASN A 153 20.29 13.95 -18.52
N ARG A 154 21.48 13.36 -18.35
CA ARG A 154 22.77 14.02 -18.60
C ARG A 154 23.68 13.09 -19.38
N ASP A 155 24.40 13.64 -20.35
CA ASP A 155 25.38 12.90 -21.15
C ASP A 155 24.81 11.62 -21.79
N ASP A 156 23.60 11.72 -22.35
CA ASP A 156 22.88 10.59 -22.99
C ASP A 156 22.51 9.46 -22.02
N ALA A 157 22.44 9.72 -20.71
CA ALA A 157 22.10 8.72 -19.70
C ALA A 157 21.31 9.30 -18.52
N PHE A 158 20.55 8.44 -17.85
CA PHE A 158 19.93 8.77 -16.56
C PHE A 158 20.91 8.52 -15.42
N ARG A 159 21.20 9.55 -14.62
CA ARG A 159 22.05 9.45 -13.43
C ARG A 159 21.44 10.13 -12.22
N LEU A 160 21.88 9.74 -11.03
CA LEU A 160 21.51 10.48 -9.83
C LEU A 160 22.07 11.92 -9.89
N PRO A 161 21.32 12.90 -9.38
CA PRO A 161 21.79 14.27 -9.26
C PRO A 161 22.95 14.36 -8.27
N THR A 162 23.91 15.22 -8.58
CA THR A 162 25.01 15.62 -7.68
C THR A 162 24.46 16.40 -6.47
N PRO A 163 25.23 16.55 -5.37
CA PRO A 163 24.76 17.31 -4.22
C PRO A 163 24.33 18.75 -4.53
N GLU A 164 25.00 19.40 -5.49
CA GLU A 164 24.68 20.75 -5.93
C GLU A 164 23.37 20.79 -6.73
N GLU A 165 23.19 19.87 -7.68
CA GLU A 165 21.95 19.71 -8.45
C GLU A 165 20.76 19.34 -7.53
N GLN A 166 20.97 18.46 -6.56
CA GLN A 166 19.97 18.11 -5.55
C GLN A 166 19.51 19.32 -4.75
N ALA A 167 20.43 20.20 -4.37
CA ALA A 167 20.09 21.45 -3.67
C ALA A 167 19.26 22.38 -4.56
N GLY A 168 19.55 22.44 -5.87
CA GLY A 168 18.74 23.16 -6.85
C GLY A 168 17.32 22.64 -6.94
N LEU A 169 17.15 21.32 -7.13
CA LEU A 169 15.85 20.66 -7.21
C LEU A 169 15.00 20.89 -5.94
N ALA A 170 15.64 20.91 -4.76
CA ALA A 170 14.94 21.14 -3.49
C ALA A 170 14.43 22.58 -3.32
N LEU A 171 15.06 23.55 -3.99
CA LEU A 171 14.63 24.95 -3.96
C LEU A 171 13.42 25.19 -4.88
N GLU A 172 13.36 24.50 -6.02
CA GLU A 172 12.25 24.62 -6.98
C GLU A 172 10.99 23.83 -6.55
N ALA A 173 11.14 22.84 -5.68
CA ALA A 173 10.02 22.06 -5.15
C ALA A 173 9.21 22.77 -4.04
N ARG A 174 9.54 24.02 -3.69
CA ARG A 174 8.82 24.84 -2.69
C ARG A 174 7.90 25.86 -3.34
#